data_AF-A2U3M1-F1
#
_entry.id   AF-A2U3M1-F1
#
_cell.length_a   1.000
_cell.length_b   1.000
_cell.length_c   1.000
_cell.angle_alpha   90.00
_cell.angle_beta   90.00
_cell.angle_gamma   90.00
#
_symmetry.space_group_name_H-M   'P 1'
#
loop_
_entity.id
_entity.type
_entity.pdbx_description
1 polymer ?
#
loop_
_entity_poly.entity_id
_entity_poly.type
_entity_poly.pdbx_seq_one_letter_code
_entity_poly.pdbx_strand_id
1 'polypeptide(L)' 'MIFNAYFTTGRIMFMIFFVLAFGILIYLSYKKDTGNHNRYYKGAGKKVLIYGGLIIVIFTAIRLIFGN' A
#
# COMPACT_ATOMS: atom_id res chain seq x y z
N MET A 1 -34.45 5.80 16.99
CA MET A 1 -35.07 4.82 16.04
C MET A 1 -34.25 4.56 14.77
N ILE A 2 -33.49 5.54 14.24
CA ILE A 2 -32.80 5.39 12.94
C ILE A 2 -31.71 4.31 12.94
N PHE A 3 -30.95 4.14 14.03
CA PHE A 3 -29.88 3.14 14.11
C PHE A 3 -30.36 1.69 13.98
N ASN A 4 -31.53 1.35 14.54
CA ASN A 4 -32.09 0.00 14.44
C ASN A 4 -32.50 -0.37 13.01
N ALA A 5 -32.80 0.61 12.14
CA ALA A 5 -33.14 0.37 10.74
C ALA A 5 -31.91 0.00 9.89
N TYR A 6 -30.71 0.42 10.29
CA TYR A 6 -29.46 0.16 9.56
C TYR A 6 -28.69 -1.03 10.12
N PHE A 7 -28.71 -1.24 11.45
CA PHE A 7 -27.98 -2.29 12.15
C PHE A 7 -28.88 -3.47 12.53
N THR A 8 -29.52 -4.08 11.53
CA THR A 8 -30.28 -5.32 11.76
C THR A 8 -29.32 -6.48 12.02
N THR A 9 -29.76 -7.49 12.78
CA THR A 9 -28.95 -8.66 13.13
C THR A 9 -28.32 -9.32 11.90
N GLY A 10 -29.08 -9.50 10.82
CA GLY A 10 -28.56 -10.07 9.58
C GLY A 10 -27.45 -9.23 8.92
N ARG A 11 -27.58 -7.90 8.94
CA ARG A 11 -26.56 -6.99 8.38
C ARG A 11 -25.29 -6.96 9.22
N ILE A 12 -25.42 -6.97 10.55
CA ILE A 12 -24.28 -7.06 11.48
C ILE A 12 -23.53 -8.37 11.25
N MET A 13 -24.24 -9.50 11.22
CA MET A 13 -23.64 -10.82 10.97
C MET A 13 -22.93 -10.89 9.62
N PHE A 14 -23.52 -10.32 8.57
CA PHE A 14 -22.89 -10.23 7.26
C PHE A 14 -21.62 -9.37 7.28
N MET A 15 -21.65 -8.19 7.91
CA MET A 15 -20.46 -7.34 8.03
C MET A 15 -19.32 -8.05 8.76
N ILE A 16 -19.61 -8.72 9.87
CA ILE A 16 -18.60 -9.48 10.63
C ILE A 16 -18.01 -10.59 9.76
N PHE A 17 -18.86 -11.39 9.11
CA PHE A 17 -18.41 -12.45 8.20
C PHE A 17 -17.54 -11.87 7.06
N PHE A 18 -17.98 -10.78 6.44
CA PHE A 18 -17.26 -10.14 5.35
C PHE A 18 -15.88 -9.65 5.79
N VAL A 19 -15.79 -8.92 6.90
CA VAL A 19 -14.52 -8.41 7.43
C VAL A 19 -13.57 -9.55 7.79
N LEU A 20 -14.07 -10.63 8.40
CA LEU A 20 -13.24 -11.79 8.74
C LEU A 20 -12.78 -12.54 7.49
N ALA A 21 -13.68 -12.83 6.55
CA ALA A 21 -13.36 -13.55 5.33
C ALA A 21 -12.32 -12.78 4.49
N PHE A 22 -12.57 -11.50 4.22
CA PHE A 22 -11.65 -10.68 3.44
C PHE A 22 -10.37 -10.35 4.21
N GLY A 23 -10.45 -10.14 5.53
CA GLY A 23 -9.26 -9.93 6.37
C GLY A 23 -8.32 -11.13 6.34
N ILE A 24 -8.86 -12.35 6.40
CA ILE A 24 -8.08 -13.58 6.27
C ILE A 24 -7.48 -13.69 4.85
N LEU A 25 -8.25 -13.42 3.81
CA LEU A 25 -7.76 -13.47 2.43
C LEU A 25 -6.60 -12.49 2.21
N ILE A 26 -6.73 -11.26 2.71
CA ILE A 26 -5.68 -10.24 2.65
C ILE A 26 -4.43 -10.73 3.40
N TYR A 27 -4.60 -11.21 4.63
CA TYR A 27 -3.47 -11.72 5.42
C TYR A 27 -2.75 -12.89 4.72
N LEU A 28 -3.49 -13.86 4.20
CA LEU A 28 -2.93 -14.99 3.46
C LEU A 28 -2.25 -14.55 2.16
N SER A 29 -2.84 -13.59 1.44
CA SER A 29 -2.26 -13.01 0.23
C SER A 29 -0.91 -12.36 0.52
N TYR A 30 -0.84 -11.48 1.51
CA TYR A 30 0.42 -10.83 1.91
C TYR A 30 1.44 -11.83 2.44
N LYS A 31 1.02 -12.79 3.28
CA LYS A 31 1.91 -13.84 3.79
C LYS A 31 2.56 -14.64 2.66
N LYS A 32 1.78 -14.99 1.63
CA LYS A 32 2.28 -15.70 0.45
C LYS A 32 3.21 -14.81 -0.39
N ASP A 33 2.90 -13.53 -0.50
CA ASP A 33 3.67 -12.60 -1.31
C ASP A 33 4.98 -12.16 -0.67
N THR A 34 5.14 -12.24 0.66
CA THR A 34 6.40 -11.85 1.35
C THR A 34 7.64 -12.55 0.76
N GLY A 35 7.54 -13.83 0.40
CA GLY A 35 8.64 -14.55 -0.25
C GLY A 35 8.98 -14.02 -1.64
N ASN A 36 7.95 -13.68 -2.43
CA ASN A 36 8.10 -13.09 -3.75
C ASN A 36 8.63 -11.65 -3.67
N HIS A 37 8.15 -10.87 -2.70
CA HIS A 37 8.59 -9.50 -2.46
C HIS A 37 10.08 -9.45 -2.13
N ASN A 38 10.56 -10.34 -1.27
CA ASN A 38 11.99 -10.43 -0.97
C ASN A 38 12.82 -10.97 -2.15
N ARG A 39 12.24 -11.71 -3.11
CA ARG A 39 12.96 -12.17 -4.30
C ARG A 39 13.11 -11.07 -5.35
N TYR A 40 12.03 -10.35 -5.64
CA TYR A 40 11.99 -9.39 -6.77
C TYR A 40 12.21 -7.93 -6.34
N TYR A 41 11.81 -7.56 -5.12
CA TYR A 41 11.85 -6.18 -4.63
C TYR A 41 12.92 -5.95 -3.54
N LYS A 42 13.86 -6.89 -3.37
CA LYS A 42 14.96 -6.73 -2.41
C LYS A 42 15.75 -5.47 -2.71
N GLY A 43 15.77 -4.55 -1.74
CA GLY A 43 16.47 -3.28 -1.87
C GLY A 43 15.85 -2.32 -2.88
N ALA A 44 14.60 -2.55 -3.33
CA ALA A 44 13.89 -1.62 -4.21
C ALA A 44 13.81 -0.22 -3.59
N GLY A 45 13.50 -0.10 -2.30
CA GLY A 45 13.50 1.19 -1.59
C GLY A 45 14.85 1.91 -1.63
N LYS A 46 15.96 1.18 -1.43
CA LYS A 46 17.31 1.75 -1.54
C LYS A 46 17.61 2.22 -2.97
N LYS A 47 17.21 1.43 -3.98
CA LYS A 47 17.38 1.80 -5.39
C LYS A 47 16.58 3.05 -5.73
N VAL A 48 15.31 3.14 -5.30
CA VAL A 48 14.45 4.30 -5.53
C VAL A 48 15.02 5.56 -4.87
N LEU A 49 15.52 5.45 -3.63
CA LEU A 49 16.19 6.56 -2.96
C LEU A 49 17.42 7.06 -3.73
N ILE A 50 18.27 6.15 -4.20
CA ILE A 50 19.50 6.53 -4.93
C ILE A 50 19.15 7.14 -6.28
N TYR A 51 18.38 6.44 -7.12
CA TYR A 51 18.09 6.92 -8.48
C TYR A 51 17.14 8.11 -8.47
N GLY A 52 16.10 8.10 -7.62
CA GLY A 52 15.18 9.22 -7.46
C GLY A 52 15.90 10.45 -6.89
N GLY A 53 16.75 10.27 -5.88
CA GLY A 53 17.58 11.35 -5.33
C GLY A 53 18.54 11.91 -6.36
N LEU A 54 19.21 11.06 -7.14
CA LEU A 54 20.11 11.47 -8.22
C LEU A 54 19.36 12.33 -9.26
N ILE A 55 18.18 11.89 -9.69
CA ILE A 55 17.36 12.64 -10.66
C ILE A 55 17.01 14.02 -10.11
N ILE A 56 16.56 14.10 -8.85
CA ILE A 56 16.22 15.38 -8.21
C ILE A 56 17.44 16.30 -8.15
N VAL A 57 18.61 15.77 -7.76
CA VAL A 57 19.86 16.55 -7.68
C VAL A 57 20.27 17.07 -9.05
N ILE A 58 20.29 16.21 -10.08
CA ILE A 58 20.65 16.59 -11.44
C ILE A 58 19.68 17.65 -11.97
N PHE A 59 18.37 17.42 -11.83
CA PHE A 59 17.34 18.33 -12.27
C PHE A 59 17.48 19.71 -11.60
N THR A 60 17.70 19.72 -10.29
CA THR A 60 17.90 20.96 -9.52
C THR A 60 19.16 21.69 -9.96
N ALA A 61 20.28 20.97 -10.17
CA ALA A 61 21.54 21.57 -10.62
C ALA A 61 21.41 22.20 -12.01
N ILE A 62 20.78 21.50 -12.96
CA ILE A 62 20.51 22.04 -14.31
C ILE A 62 19.67 23.32 -14.21
N ARG A 63 18.60 23.30 -13.39
CA ARG A 63 17.73 24.46 -13.20
C ARG A 63 18.47 25.65 -12.63
N LEU A 64 19.40 25.45 -11.70
CA LEU A 64 20.17 26.54 -11.09
C LEU A 64 21.23 27.11 -12.04
N ILE A 65 21.86 26.27 -12.88
CA ILE A 65 22.94 26.69 -13.78
C ILE A 65 22.38 27.33 -15.07
N PHE A 66 21.32 26.77 -15.64
CA PHE A 66 20.80 27.14 -16.97
C PHE A 66 19.41 27.79 -16.94
N GLY A 67 18.76 27.83 -15.78
CA GLY A 67 17.41 28.38 -15.61
C GLY A 67 17.36 29.73 -14.89
N ASN A 68 18.51 30.35 -14.64
CA ASN A 68 18.67 31.76 -14.29
C ASN A 68 18.97 32.57 -15.56
#